data_AF-A0A929GE17-F1
#
_entry.id   AF-A0A929GE17-F1
#
_cell.length_a   1.000
_cell.length_b   1.000
_cell.length_c   1.000
_cell.angle_alpha   90.00
_cell.angle_beta   90.00
_cell.angle_gamma   90.00
#
_symmetry.space_group_name_H-M   'P 1'
#
loop_
_entity.id
_entity.type
_entity.pdbx_description
1 polymer ?
#
loop_
_entity_poly.entity_id
_entity_poly.type
_entity_poly.pdbx_seq_one_letter_code
_entity_poly.pdbx_strand_id
1 'polypeptide(L)'
;MKKKIKNIIYSIVLILLILPFIQEQLDIFKINPLKGSFKKLEEPEFSFSAYYSGEFQNKYNDYLEQNIGFRPFFIRVNNQIAFSIYDTALANWVTIGKKNYLYEKNYITTY
;
A
#
# COMPACT_ATOMS: atom_id res chain seq x y z
N MET A 1 -26.59 21.92 -14.97
CA MET A 1 -25.56 20.90 -15.31
C MET A 1 -24.34 20.92 -14.38
N LYS A 2 -23.67 22.06 -14.16
CA LYS A 2 -22.47 22.14 -13.28
C LYS A 2 -22.66 21.57 -11.87
N LYS A 3 -23.80 21.83 -11.21
CA LYS A 3 -24.13 21.28 -9.88
C LYS A 3 -24.24 19.75 -9.86
N LYS A 4 -24.79 19.14 -10.93
CA LYS A 4 -24.88 17.68 -11.06
C LYS A 4 -23.48 17.05 -11.22
N ILE A 5 -22.62 17.65 -12.05
CA ILE A 5 -21.24 17.20 -12.23
C ILE A 5 -20.45 17.28 -10.91
N LYS A 6 -20.57 18.40 -10.18
CA LYS A 6 -19.92 18.56 -8.87
C LYS A 6 -20.37 17.45 -7.90
N ASN A 7 -21.66 17.16 -7.84
CA ASN A 7 -22.18 16.12 -6.96
C ASN A 7 -21.66 14.72 -7.37
N ILE A 8 -21.58 14.44 -8.67
CA ILE A 8 -21.03 13.17 -9.17
C ILE A 8 -19.56 13.01 -8.77
N ILE A 9 -18.74 14.05 -8.99
CA ILE A 9 -17.32 14.03 -8.60
C ILE A 9 -17.19 13.84 -7.09
N TYR A 10 -17.99 14.55 -6.30
CA TYR A 10 -18.01 14.40 -4.84
C TYR A 10 -18.35 12.96 -4.42
N SER A 11 -19.40 12.36 -5.00
CA SER A 11 -19.75 10.97 -4.74
C SER A 11 -18.64 10.00 -5.13
N ILE A 12 -17.97 10.22 -6.27
CA ILE A 12 -16.84 9.39 -6.71
C ILE A 12 -15.70 9.47 -5.70
N VAL A 13 -15.33 10.67 -5.24
CA VAL A 13 -14.26 10.85 -4.25
C VAL A 13 -14.60 10.13 -2.94
N LEU A 14 -15.84 10.26 -2.45
CA LEU A 14 -16.28 9.55 -1.26
C LEU A 14 -16.20 8.02 -1.43
N ILE A 15 -16.67 7.51 -2.58
CA ILE A 15 -16.58 6.07 -2.88
C ILE A 15 -15.11 5.63 -2.89
N LEU A 16 -14.23 6.39 -3.53
CA LEU A 16 -12.80 6.07 -3.60
C LEU A 16 -12.12 6.06 -2.23
N LEU A 17 -12.55 6.90 -1.28
CA LEU A 17 -12.02 6.90 0.08
C LEU A 17 -12.47 5.70 0.91
N ILE A 18 -13.69 5.21 0.69
CA ILE A 18 -14.28 4.11 1.46
C ILE A 18 -13.93 2.74 0.85
N LEU A 19 -13.65 2.71 -0.46
CA LEU A 19 -13.38 1.48 -1.20
C LEU A 19 -12.24 0.61 -0.61
N PRO A 20 -11.08 1.17 -0.19
CA PRO A 20 -10.00 0.36 0.39
C PRO A 20 -10.42 -0.31 1.70
N PHE A 21 -11.25 0.36 2.50
CA PHE A 21 -11.77 -0.18 3.76
C PHE A 21 -12.74 -1.34 3.51
N ILE A 22 -13.67 -1.17 2.55
CA ILE A 22 -14.59 -2.26 2.16
C ILE A 22 -13.81 -3.47 1.63
N GLN A 23 -12.79 -3.23 0.81
CA GLN A 23 -11.96 -4.30 0.27
C GLN A 23 -11.16 -5.04 1.35
N GLU A 24 -10.66 -4.33 2.36
CA GLU A 24 -9.92 -4.95 3.47
C GLU A 24 -10.81 -5.90 4.29
N GLN A 25 -12.05 -5.50 4.55
CA GLN A 25 -12.99 -6.30 5.35
C GLN A 25 -13.65 -7.46 4.57
N LEU A 26 -13.95 -7.27 3.29
CA LEU A 26 -14.76 -8.22 2.52
C LEU A 26 -13.95 -9.04 1.49
N ASP A 27 -12.71 -8.65 1.20
CA ASP A 27 -11.83 -9.25 0.18
C ASP A 27 -12.53 -9.56 -1.16
N ILE A 28 -13.34 -8.62 -1.64
CA ILE A 28 -14.18 -8.78 -2.84
C ILE A 28 -13.30 -9.01 -4.08
N PHE A 29 -12.22 -8.25 -4.21
CA PHE A 29 -11.26 -8.37 -5.29
C PHE A 29 -10.08 -9.25 -4.87
N LYS A 30 -9.90 -10.40 -5.53
CA LYS A 30 -8.73 -11.26 -5.28
C LYS A 30 -7.45 -10.59 -5.79
N ILE A 31 -6.67 -10.03 -4.88
CA ILE A 31 -5.41 -9.37 -5.19
C ILE A 31 -4.26 -10.26 -4.73
N ASN A 32 -3.37 -10.62 -5.66
CA ASN A 32 -2.21 -11.44 -5.32
C ASN A 32 -1.33 -10.72 -4.27
N PRO A 33 -0.92 -11.40 -3.18
CA PRO A 33 -0.09 -10.77 -2.16
C PRO A 33 1.27 -10.33 -2.74
N LEU A 34 1.94 -9.42 -2.03
CA LEU A 34 3.33 -9.09 -2.32
C LEU A 34 4.23 -10.23 -1.81
N LYS A 35 5.29 -10.52 -2.56
CA LYS A 35 6.36 -11.42 -2.12
C LYS A 35 7.39 -10.60 -1.35
N GLY A 36 7.95 -11.19 -0.30
CA GLY A 36 9.00 -10.57 0.51
C GLY A 36 9.03 -11.12 1.92
N SER A 37 10.02 -10.69 2.70
CA SER A 37 10.14 -10.97 4.12
C SER A 37 9.88 -9.69 4.90
N PHE A 38 8.83 -9.68 5.72
CA PHE A 38 8.48 -8.57 6.59
C PHE A 38 7.78 -9.11 7.84
N LYS A 39 7.89 -8.36 8.95
CA LYS A 39 7.15 -8.67 10.17
C LYS A 39 5.71 -8.23 9.98
N LYS A 40 4.77 -9.18 9.98
CA LYS A 40 3.34 -8.88 9.97
C LYS A 40 2.97 -8.26 11.31
N LEU A 41 2.34 -7.09 11.28
CA LEU A 41 1.73 -6.51 12.47
C LEU A 41 0.39 -7.18 12.76
N GLU A 42 0.17 -7.48 14.03
CA GLU A 42 -1.10 -7.99 14.54
C GLU A 42 -2.07 -6.84 14.80
N GLU A 43 -3.36 -7.10 14.68
CA GLU A 43 -4.38 -6.12 15.00
C GLU A 43 -4.34 -5.82 16.51
N PRO A 44 -4.25 -4.55 16.93
CA PRO A 44 -4.19 -4.21 18.33
C PRO A 44 -5.51 -4.52 19.02
N GLU A 45 -5.46 -5.16 20.18
CA GLU A 45 -6.64 -5.36 21.01
C GLU A 45 -7.14 -4.03 21.59
N PHE A 46 -8.45 -3.85 21.61
CA PHE A 46 -9.06 -2.66 22.18
C PHE A 46 -8.98 -2.71 23.72
N SER A 47 -8.43 -1.65 24.30
CA SER A 47 -8.44 -1.42 25.75
C SER A 47 -8.74 0.05 26.01
N PHE A 48 -9.64 0.34 26.96
CA PHE A 48 -10.01 1.72 27.30
C PHE A 48 -8.80 2.55 27.75
N SER A 49 -7.87 1.93 28.50
CA SER A 49 -6.62 2.56 28.91
C SER A 49 -5.69 2.89 27.72
N ALA A 50 -5.55 1.97 26.76
CA ALA A 50 -4.77 2.16 25.54
C ALA A 50 -5.42 3.18 24.59
N TYR A 51 -6.75 3.22 24.55
CA TYR A 51 -7.52 4.18 23.76
C TYR A 51 -7.39 5.60 24.33
N TYR A 52 -7.51 5.75 25.64
CA TYR A 52 -7.39 7.05 26.30
C TYR A 52 -5.97 7.62 26.25
N SER A 53 -4.95 6.75 26.32
CA SER A 53 -3.54 7.14 26.19
C SER A 53 -3.08 7.41 24.75
N GLY A 54 -3.88 7.05 23.73
CA GLY A 54 -3.51 7.20 22.31
C GLY A 54 -2.69 6.05 21.74
N GLU A 55 -2.28 5.08 22.56
CA GLU A 55 -1.46 3.94 22.15
C GLU A 55 -2.19 3.04 21.14
N PHE A 56 -3.49 2.82 21.35
CA PHE A 56 -4.30 2.00 20.46
C PHE A 56 -4.32 2.59 19.04
N GLN A 57 -4.51 3.89 18.91
CA GLN A 57 -4.60 4.60 17.63
C GLN A 57 -3.27 4.52 16.87
N ASN A 58 -2.14 4.68 17.57
CA ASN A 58 -0.82 4.54 16.96
C ASN A 58 -0.59 3.13 16.43
N LYS A 59 -0.85 2.11 17.26
CA LYS A 59 -0.70 0.71 16.84
C LYS A 59 -1.66 0.33 15.70
N TYR A 60 -2.88 0.86 15.74
CA TYR A 60 -3.88 0.60 14.71
C TYR A 60 -3.51 1.27 13.39
N ASN A 61 -2.92 2.47 13.41
CA ASN A 61 -2.38 3.12 12.22
C ASN A 61 -1.29 2.27 11.58
N ASP A 62 -0.31 1.78 12.36
CA ASP A 62 0.77 0.92 11.85
C ASP A 62 0.19 -0.38 11.24
N TYR A 63 -0.79 -0.99 11.91
CA TYR A 63 -1.50 -2.16 11.40
C TYR A 63 -2.23 -1.86 10.08
N LEU A 64 -2.99 -0.76 10.02
CA LEU A 64 -3.73 -0.36 8.82
C LEU A 64 -2.79 -0.06 7.64
N GLU A 65 -1.66 0.60 7.86
CA GLU A 65 -0.69 0.88 6.80
C GLU A 65 -0.17 -0.40 6.11
N GLN A 66 -0.14 -1.53 6.81
CA GLN A 66 0.27 -2.83 6.26
C GLN A 66 -0.88 -3.62 5.65
N ASN A 67 -2.12 -3.42 6.13
CA ASN A 67 -3.26 -4.28 5.81
C ASN A 67 -4.36 -3.61 4.98
N ILE A 68 -4.29 -2.29 4.72
CA ILE A 68 -5.31 -1.57 3.93
C ILE A 68 -5.57 -2.24 2.57
N GLY A 69 -6.85 -2.25 2.17
CA GLY A 69 -7.28 -2.86 0.91
C GLY A 69 -6.57 -2.25 -0.29
N PHE A 70 -6.36 -3.07 -1.32
CA PHE A 70 -5.61 -2.73 -2.54
C PHE A 70 -4.13 -2.37 -2.35
N ARG A 71 -3.56 -2.44 -1.14
CA ARG A 71 -2.14 -2.13 -0.91
C ARG A 71 -1.19 -2.86 -1.87
N PRO A 72 -1.27 -4.18 -2.09
CA PRO A 72 -0.41 -4.86 -3.04
C PRO A 72 -0.56 -4.36 -4.49
N PHE A 73 -1.77 -3.96 -4.86
CA PHE A 73 -2.06 -3.42 -6.19
C PHE A 73 -1.41 -2.05 -6.36
N PHE A 74 -1.64 -1.11 -5.43
CA PHE A 74 -1.08 0.24 -5.51
C PHE A 74 0.45 0.26 -5.43
N ILE A 75 1.07 -0.62 -4.63
CA ILE A 75 2.53 -0.76 -4.59
C ILE A 75 3.07 -1.20 -5.97
N ARG A 76 2.42 -2.15 -6.63
CA ARG A 76 2.84 -2.59 -7.98
C ARG A 76 2.69 -1.49 -9.01
N VAL A 77 1.58 -0.74 -8.99
CA VAL A 77 1.38 0.40 -9.89
C VAL A 77 2.45 1.47 -9.66
N ASN A 78 2.72 1.83 -8.40
CA ASN A 78 3.75 2.80 -8.05
C ASN A 78 5.15 2.36 -8.52
N ASN A 79 5.51 1.09 -8.29
CA ASN A 79 6.77 0.53 -8.76
C ASN A 79 6.88 0.52 -10.29
N GLN A 80 5.78 0.22 -11.00
CA GLN A 80 5.77 0.22 -12.46
C GLN A 80 5.93 1.64 -13.02
N ILE A 81 5.27 2.63 -12.41
CA ILE A 81 5.42 4.04 -12.77
C ILE A 81 6.85 4.50 -12.54
N ALA A 82 7.43 4.18 -11.37
CA ALA A 82 8.82 4.48 -11.04
C ALA A 82 9.80 3.90 -12.07
N PHE A 83 9.59 2.64 -12.46
CA PHE A 83 10.41 1.96 -13.44
C PHE A 83 10.26 2.54 -14.86
N SER A 84 9.03 2.76 -15.32
CA SER A 84 8.76 3.15 -16.70
C SER A 84 8.98 4.63 -17.00
N ILE A 85 8.67 5.51 -16.05
CA ILE A 85 8.74 6.97 -16.26
C ILE A 85 10.05 7.54 -15.71
N TYR A 86 10.51 7.02 -14.57
CA TYR A 86 11.60 7.62 -13.81
C TYR A 86 12.87 6.75 -13.80
N ASP A 87 12.89 5.62 -14.52
CA ASP A 87 14.02 4.67 -14.54
C ASP A 87 14.54 4.34 -13.13
N THR A 88 13.61 4.13 -12.20
CA THR A 88 13.90 3.96 -10.77
C THR A 88 13.30 2.66 -10.24
N ALA A 89 14.12 1.86 -9.57
CA ALA A 89 13.67 0.71 -8.81
C ALA A 89 13.44 1.11 -7.34
N LEU A 90 12.18 1.08 -6.89
CA LEU A 90 11.80 1.42 -5.50
C LEU A 90 12.01 0.25 -4.51
N ALA A 91 12.25 -0.95 -5.02
CA ALA A 91 12.55 -2.10 -4.17
C ALA A 91 13.94 -1.91 -3.54
N ASN A 92 14.02 -2.08 -2.22
CA ASN A 92 15.28 -1.95 -1.48
C ASN A 92 16.34 -2.88 -2.06
N TRP A 93 17.56 -2.35 -2.21
CA TRP A 93 18.70 -3.07 -2.75
C TRP A 93 18.54 -3.55 -4.20
N VAL A 94 17.52 -3.10 -4.94
CA VAL A 94 17.38 -3.41 -6.37
C VAL A 94 17.91 -2.25 -7.20
N THR A 95 18.68 -2.57 -8.24
CA THR A 95 19.17 -1.59 -9.22
C THR A 95 18.79 -2.02 -10.63
N ILE A 96 18.58 -1.03 -11.51
CA ILE A 96 18.28 -1.25 -12.93
C ILE A 96 19.61 -1.31 -13.68
N GLY A 97 19.90 -2.45 -14.27
CA GLY A 97 21.05 -2.64 -15.14
C GLY A 97 20.70 -2.56 -16.62
N LYS A 98 21.64 -2.99 -17.46
CA LYS A 98 21.48 -2.93 -18.92
C LYS A 98 20.22 -3.65 -19.38
N LYS A 99 19.56 -3.11 -20.40
CA LYS A 99 18.30 -3.64 -20.98
C LYS A 99 17.18 -3.78 -19.94
N ASN A 100 17.16 -2.90 -18.95
CA ASN A 100 16.15 -2.83 -17.89
C ASN A 100 16.05 -4.11 -17.03
N TYR A 101 17.14 -4.86 -16.91
CA TYR A 101 17.21 -6.00 -15.99
C TYR A 101 17.36 -5.51 -14.55
N LEU A 102 16.60 -6.10 -13.64
CA LEU A 102 16.68 -5.79 -12.21
C LEU A 102 17.68 -6.72 -11.53
N TYR A 103 18.60 -6.13 -10.77
CA TYR A 103 19.62 -6.86 -10.01
C TYR A 103 19.53 -6.49 -8.54
N GLU A 104 19.71 -7.46 -7.66
CA GLU A 104 19.96 -7.13 -6.26
C GLU A 104 21.43 -6.74 -6.08
N LYS A 105 21.64 -5.57 -5.50
CA LYS A 105 22.94 -4.97 -5.23
C LYS A 105 23.85 -5.93 -4.44
N ASN A 106 23.28 -6.68 -3.50
CA ASN A 106 24.03 -7.66 -2.71
C ASN A 106 24.68 -8.75 -3.58
N TYR A 107 24.01 -9.25 -4.63
CA TYR A 107 24.62 -10.22 -5.53
C TYR A 107 25.72 -9.62 -6.41
N ILE A 108 25.64 -8.32 -6.69
CA ILE A 108 26.67 -7.61 -7.46
C ILE A 108 27.92 -7.33 -6.62
N THR A 109 27.75 -6.98 -5.33
CA THR A 109 28.87 -6.51 -4.49
C THR A 109 29.58 -7.62 -3.71
N THR A 110 29.01 -8.81 -3.64
CA THR A 110 29.58 -9.93 -2.85
C THR A 110 30.64 -10.73 -3.63
N TYR A 111 30.74 -10.52 -4.94
CA TYR A 111 31.73 -11.15 -5.83
C TYR A 111 32.52 -10.07 -6.57
#